data_AF-A0A6A4N8H6-F1
#
_entry.id   AF-A0A6A4N8H6-F1
#
_cell.length_a   1.000
_cell.length_b   1.000
_cell.length_c   1.000
_cell.angle_alpha   90.00
_cell.angle_beta   90.00
_cell.angle_gamma   90.00
#
_symmetry.space_group_name_H-M   'P 1'
#
loop_
_entity.id
_entity.type
_entity.pdbx_description
1 polymer ?
#
loop_
_entity_poly.entity_id
_entity_poly.type
_entity_poly.pdbx_seq_one_letter_code
_entity_poly.pdbx_strand_id
1 'polypeptide(L)' 'MHNFNVLRNELQFKACDYVYRMQFTAGTTLKQREFPDIPELEYDFKKFNDIISGNFRSDLLIG' A
#
# COMPACT_ATOMS: atom_id res chain seq x y z
N MET A 1 12.37 6.26 4.88
CA MET A 1 12.59 6.97 3.59
C MET A 1 12.51 8.46 3.87
N HIS A 2 13.35 9.29 3.24
CA HIS A 2 13.28 10.76 3.35
C HIS A 2 13.36 11.40 1.96
N ASN A 3 12.92 12.65 1.82
CA ASN A 3 12.93 13.43 0.58
C ASN A 3 12.17 12.76 -0.58
N PHE A 4 10.95 12.30 -0.30
CA PHE A 4 10.02 11.74 -1.28
C PHE A 4 8.85 12.70 -1.50
N ASN A 5 8.15 12.53 -2.63
CA ASN A 5 6.91 13.26 -2.89
C ASN A 5 5.72 12.50 -2.33
N VAL A 6 4.72 13.23 -1.84
CA VAL A 6 3.41 12.69 -1.50
C VAL A 6 2.43 13.04 -2.61
N LEU A 7 1.89 12.03 -3.28
CA LEU A 7 0.94 12.18 -4.39
C LEU A 7 -0.37 11.52 -4.04
N ARG A 8 -1.47 11.96 -4.67
CA ARG A 8 -2.73 11.21 -4.59
C ARG A 8 -2.56 9.80 -5.14
N ASN A 9 -3.20 8.84 -4.48
CA ASN A 9 -3.20 7.45 -4.88
C ASN A 9 -4.29 7.19 -5.93
N GLU A 10 -4.04 7.66 -7.14
CA GLU A 10 -4.95 7.53 -8.30
C GLU A 10 -4.48 6.44 -9.28
N LEU A 11 -3.72 5.45 -8.78
CA LEU A 11 -3.32 4.31 -9.59
C LEU A 11 -4.54 3.48 -9.99
N GLN A 12 -4.50 2.89 -11.20
CA GLN A 12 -5.55 1.97 -11.67
C GLN A 12 -5.72 0.77 -10.75
N PHE A 13 -4.61 0.29 -10.19
CA PHE A 13 -4.58 -0.79 -9.20
C PHE A 13 -3.75 -0.34 -8.00
N LYS A 14 -4.25 -0.56 -6.80
CA LYS A 14 -3.67 -0.07 -5.54
C LYS A 14 -3.47 -1.23 -4.58
N ALA A 15 -2.33 -1.26 -3.90
CA ALA A 15 -2.07 -2.23 -2.84
C ALA A 15 -2.78 -1.89 -1.52
N CYS A 16 -3.27 -0.67 -1.37
CA CYS A 16 -3.96 -0.18 -0.18
C CYS A 16 -4.89 0.97 -0.57
N ASP A 17 -5.89 1.24 0.26
CA ASP A 17 -6.93 2.25 0.01
C ASP A 17 -6.58 3.66 0.52
N TYR A 18 -5.35 3.86 1.03
CA TYR A 18 -4.87 5.17 1.45
C TYR A 18 -4.98 6.22 0.34
N VAL A 19 -5.39 7.42 0.73
CA VAL A 19 -5.64 8.56 -0.18
C VAL A 19 -4.37 9.04 -0.89
N TYR A 20 -3.21 8.84 -0.26
CA TYR A 20 -1.92 9.29 -0.77
C TYR A 20 -0.91 8.15 -0.83
N ARG A 21 0.08 8.30 -1.70
CA ARG A 21 1.23 7.40 -1.85
C ARG A 21 2.53 8.17 -1.86
N MET A 22 3.60 7.51 -1.45
CA MET A 22 4.96 8.04 -1.53
C MET A 22 5.55 7.73 -2.92
N GLN A 23 6.22 8.71 -3.54
CA GLN A 23 6.92 8.55 -4.80
C GLN A 23 8.41 8.89 -4.63
N PHE A 24 9.27 7.98 -5.07
CA PHE A 24 10.71 8.20 -5.15
C PHE A 24 11.05 9.34 -6.11
N THR A 25 12.05 10.12 -5.74
CA THR A 25 12.67 11.16 -6.56
C THR A 25 14.18 10.92 -6.60
N ALA A 26 14.90 11.69 -7.44
CA ALA A 26 16.36 11.65 -7.45
C ALA A 26 16.99 12.04 -6.10
N GLY A 27 16.28 12.82 -5.27
CA GLY A 27 16.74 13.22 -3.94
C GLY A 27 16.32 12.27 -2.81
N THR A 28 15.55 11.23 -3.10
CA THR A 28 15.06 10.30 -2.09
C THR A 28 16.20 9.50 -1.49
N THR A 29 16.25 9.47 -0.15
CA THR A 29 17.27 8.72 0.59
C THR A 29 16.63 7.58 1.39
N LEU A 30 17.32 6.45 1.42
CA LEU A 30 16.95 5.27 2.19
C LEU A 30 18.02 5.00 3.24
N LYS A 31 17.57 4.59 4.43
CA LYS A 31 18.43 4.12 5.49
C LYS A 31 17.79 2.86 6.07
N GLN A 32 18.57 1.78 6.09
CA GLN A 32 18.16 0.58 6.81
C GLN A 32 18.15 0.88 8.31
N ARG A 33 17.05 0.52 8.97
CA ARG A 33 16.84 0.68 10.40
C ARG A 33 15.88 -0.41 10.84
N GLU A 34 16.21 -1.05 11.97
CA GLU A 34 15.33 -1.99 12.64
C GLU A 34 14.21 -1.25 13.36
N PHE A 35 12.99 -1.73 13.19
CA PHE A 35 11.80 -1.23 13.87
C PHE A 35 11.11 -2.43 14.53
N PRO A 36 11.50 -2.79 15.77
CA PRO A 36 11.00 -4.03 16.41
C PRO A 36 9.49 -4.05 16.62
N ASP A 37 8.85 -2.87 16.64
CA ASP A 37 7.39 -2.75 16.80
C ASP A 37 6.62 -2.84 15.46
N ILE A 38 7.31 -2.93 14.32
CA ILE A 38 6.68 -3.05 12.99
C ILE A 38 6.66 -4.54 12.60
N PRO A 39 5.48 -5.10 12.28
CA PRO A 39 5.39 -6.48 11.78
C PRO A 39 6.24 -6.67 10.52
N GLU A 40 6.93 -7.81 10.42
CA GLU A 40 7.67 -8.18 9.20
C GLU A 40 6.73 -8.34 8.00
N LEU A 41 5.52 -8.82 8.26
CA LEU A 41 4.51 -9.08 7.24
C LEU A 41 3.11 -8.97 7.83
N GLU A 42 2.26 -8.20 7.16
CA GLU A 42 0.85 -8.07 7.50
C GLU A 42 0.05 -8.27 6.21
N TYR A 43 -0.84 -9.26 6.21
CA TYR A 43 -1.73 -9.52 5.08
C TYR A 43 -3.18 -9.31 5.52
N ASP A 44 -3.92 -8.57 4.70
CA ASP A 44 -5.36 -8.47 4.79
C ASP A 44 -5.97 -9.03 3.50
N PHE A 45 -6.22 -10.35 3.49
CA PHE A 45 -6.76 -11.03 2.32
C PHE A 45 -8.29 -10.95 2.28
N LYS A 46 -8.85 -10.77 1.07
CA LYS A 46 -10.29 -10.87 0.87
C LYS A 46 -10.82 -12.25 1.26
N LYS A 47 -11.97 -12.27 1.93
CA LYS A 47 -12.72 -13.50 2.16
C LYS A 47 -13.24 -14.05 0.83
N PHE A 48 -13.16 -15.36 0.64
CA PHE A 48 -13.70 -16.00 -0.57
C PHE A 48 -15.16 -15.65 -0.85
N ASN A 49 -16.00 -15.55 0.19
CA ASN A 49 -17.40 -15.17 0.03
C ASN A 49 -17.57 -13.76 -0.54
N ASP A 50 -16.71 -12.81 -0.16
CA ASP A 50 -16.74 -11.45 -0.71
C ASP A 50 -16.29 -11.45 -2.18
N ILE A 51 -15.31 -12.29 -2.54
CA ILE A 51 -14.89 -12.48 -3.94
C ILE A 51 -16.05 -13.05 -4.78
N ILE A 52 -16.67 -14.14 -4.31
CA ILE A 52 -17.75 -14.83 -5.03
C ILE A 52 -18.98 -13.93 -5.18
N SER A 53 -19.30 -13.13 -4.17
CA SER A 53 -20.43 -12.20 -4.20
C SER A 53 -20.14 -10.89 -4.94
N GLY A 54 -18.91 -10.67 -5.41
CA GLY A 54 -18.50 -9.41 -6.03
C GLY A 54 -18.43 -8.24 -5.03
N ASN A 55 -18.44 -8.52 -3.73
CA ASN A 55 -18.38 -7.53 -2.66
C ASN A 55 -16.93 -7.08 -2.38
N PHE A 56 -16.26 -6.55 -3.40
CA PHE A 56 -14.91 -6.05 -3.28
C PHE A 56 -14.67 -4.89 -4.25
N ARG A 57 -13.61 -4.13 -3.99
CA ARG A 57 -13.12 -3.12 -4.92
C ARG A 57 -12.15 -3.75 -5.89
N SER A 58 -12.49 -3.77 -7.17
CA SER A 58 -11.65 -4.37 -8.22
C SER A 58 -10.34 -3.62 -8.47
N ASP A 59 -10.23 -2.36 -8.02
CA ASP A 59 -9.00 -1.56 -8.06
C ASP A 59 -8.08 -1.80 -6.85
N LEU A 60 -8.52 -2.53 -5.82
CA LEU A 60 -7.69 -2.90 -4.68
C LEU A 60 -7.15 -4.32 -4.83
N LEU A 61 -5.83 -4.46 -4.77
CA LEU A 61 -5.13 -5.74 -4.88
C LEU A 61 -5.06 -6.51 -3.55
N ILE A 62 -5.23 -5.80 -2.44
CA ILE A 62 -5.18 -6.30 -1.06
C ILE A 62 -6.34 -5.63 -0.30
N GLY A 63 -7.04 -6.39 0.55
CA GLY A 63 -8.27 -6.01 1.24
C GLY A 63 -9.52 -6.76 0.79
#